data_AF-A0A1F3N593-F1
#
_entry.id   AF-A0A1F3N593-F1
#
_cell.length_a   1.000
_cell.length_b   1.000
_cell.length_c   1.000
_cell.angle_alpha   90.00
_cell.angle_beta   90.00
_cell.angle_gamma   90.00
#
_symmetry.space_group_name_H-M   'P 1'
#
loop_
_entity.id
_entity.type
_entity.pdbx_description
1 polymer ?
#
loop_
_entity_poly.entity_id
_entity_poly.type
_entity_poly.pdbx_seq_one_letter_code
_entity_poly.pdbx_strand_id
1 'polypeptide(L)'
;MKTFYKKKKLLFLSLLLILVFLSGCAHNEVVDQCLSGHTYGFFGGLWHGFIAPFDFAGMLFNNEITMYAQNNNGGLYALGFLLGSGGWGFFGGRTVKRVQHSRVNFQSHKFDDAEIVE
;
A
#
# COMPACT_ATOMS: atom_id res chain seq x y z
N MET A 1 -33.04 4.44 -19.94
CA MET A 1 -32.11 3.33 -19.60
C MET A 1 -31.01 3.06 -20.63
N LYS A 2 -31.27 3.05 -21.96
CA LYS A 2 -30.27 2.67 -22.99
C LYS A 2 -29.04 3.61 -23.09
N THR A 3 -29.22 4.91 -22.83
CA THR A 3 -28.15 5.94 -22.86
C THR A 3 -27.12 5.78 -21.72
N PHE A 4 -27.56 5.33 -20.54
CA PHE A 4 -26.68 5.11 -19.38
C PHE A 4 -25.73 3.93 -19.62
N TYR A 5 -26.20 2.87 -20.29
CA TYR A 5 -25.41 1.69 -20.65
C TYR A 5 -24.34 2.00 -21.71
N LYS A 6 -24.65 2.88 -22.67
CA LYS A 6 -23.67 3.36 -23.68
C LYS A 6 -22.56 4.19 -23.05
N LYS A 7 -22.86 5.10 -22.11
CA LYS A 7 -21.85 5.89 -21.39
C LYS A 7 -20.94 5.03 -20.51
N LYS A 8 -21.49 4.03 -19.79
CA LYS A 8 -20.70 3.08 -19.00
C LYS A 8 -19.79 2.20 -19.87
N LYS A 9 -20.28 1.72 -21.03
CA LYS A 9 -19.43 1.00 -22.00
C LYS A 9 -18.32 1.88 -22.56
N LEU A 10 -18.61 3.15 -22.85
CA LEU A 10 -17.61 4.09 -23.35
C LEU A 10 -16.52 4.40 -22.32
N LEU A 11 -16.91 4.59 -21.05
CA LEU A 11 -15.99 4.76 -19.92
C LEU A 11 -15.12 3.53 -19.69
N PHE A 12 -15.72 2.33 -19.75
CA PHE A 12 -14.97 1.08 -19.61
C PHE A 12 -13.97 0.88 -20.76
N LEU A 13 -14.37 1.19 -22.00
CA LEU A 13 -13.49 1.11 -23.17
C LEU A 13 -12.33 2.12 -23.07
N SER A 14 -12.61 3.34 -22.59
CA SER A 14 -11.59 4.37 -22.35
C SER A 14 -10.60 3.95 -21.26
N LEU A 15 -11.08 3.38 -20.15
CA LEU A 15 -10.21 2.85 -19.08
C LEU A 15 -9.31 1.71 -19.58
N LEU A 16 -9.86 0.80 -20.39
CA LEU A 16 -9.13 -0.34 -20.95
C LEU A 16 -8.08 0.14 -21.95
N LEU A 17 -8.40 1.14 -22.77
CA LEU A 17 -7.44 1.77 -23.68
C LEU A 17 -6.28 2.42 -22.91
N ILE A 18 -6.58 3.15 -21.83
CA ILE A 18 -5.57 3.77 -20.96
C ILE A 18 -4.64 2.70 -20.37
N LEU A 19 -5.18 1.61 -19.82
CA LEU A 19 -4.38 0.50 -19.28
C LEU A 19 -3.43 -0.12 -20.32
N VAL A 20 -3.88 -0.27 -21.58
CA VAL A 20 -3.03 -0.75 -22.67
C VAL A 20 -1.90 0.21 -22.98
N PHE A 21 -2.18 1.52 -23.06
CA PHE A 21 -1.14 2.53 -23.26
C PHE A 21 -0.11 2.61 -22.13
N LEU A 22 -0.52 2.37 -20.86
CA LEU A 22 0.42 2.35 -19.73
C LEU A 22 1.36 1.14 -19.76
N SER A 23 0.98 0.03 -20.39
CA SER A 23 1.83 -1.17 -20.45
C SER A 23 3.06 -1.02 -21.36
N GLY A 24 3.05 -0.05 -22.28
CA GLY A 24 4.13 0.17 -23.25
C GLY A 24 5.42 0.79 -22.71
N CYS A 25 5.39 1.40 -21.52
CA CYS A 25 6.55 2.09 -20.94
C CYS A 25 7.44 1.19 -20.05
N ALA A 26 7.08 -0.08 -19.86
CA ALA A 26 7.85 -1.01 -19.03
C ALA A 26 9.00 -1.65 -19.84
N HIS A 27 10.02 -0.86 -20.17
CA HIS A 27 11.25 -1.37 -20.77
C HIS A 27 12.13 -2.00 -19.67
N ASN A 28 12.43 -3.30 -19.78
CA ASN A 28 13.35 -3.97 -18.87
C ASN A 28 14.78 -3.81 -19.41
N GLU A 29 15.67 -3.31 -18.57
CA GLU A 29 17.11 -3.32 -18.84
C GLU A 29 17.66 -4.74 -18.69
N VAL A 30 18.28 -5.26 -19.76
CA VAL A 30 18.83 -6.62 -19.76
C VAL A 30 20.19 -6.58 -19.06
N VAL A 31 20.21 -6.95 -17.79
CA VAL A 31 21.42 -6.99 -16.95
C VAL A 31 21.94 -8.41 -16.70
N ASP A 32 21.34 -9.43 -17.33
CA ASP A 32 21.61 -10.84 -17.08
C ASP A 32 23.09 -11.23 -17.20
N GLN A 33 23.83 -10.58 -18.10
CA GLN A 33 25.25 -10.85 -18.34
C GLN A 33 26.15 -10.35 -17.21
N CYS A 34 25.67 -9.41 -16.39
CA CYS A 34 26.40 -8.83 -15.26
C CYS A 34 26.06 -9.51 -13.92
N LEU A 35 25.02 -10.34 -13.88
CA LEU A 35 24.61 -11.05 -12.68
C LEU A 35 25.50 -12.28 -12.47
N SER A 36 26.25 -12.30 -11.38
CA SER A 36 27.05 -13.44 -10.96
C SER A 36 26.67 -13.87 -9.54
N GLY A 37 26.88 -15.15 -9.21
CA GLY A 37 26.64 -15.70 -7.88
C GLY A 37 25.25 -16.32 -7.67
N HIS A 38 24.80 -16.35 -6.42
CA HIS A 38 23.59 -17.04 -5.99
C HIS A 38 22.31 -16.31 -6.41
N THR A 39 21.38 -17.04 -7.02
CA THR A 39 20.06 -16.52 -7.41
C THR A 39 19.05 -16.68 -6.27
N TYR A 40 18.48 -15.58 -5.80
CA TYR A 40 17.49 -15.61 -4.72
C TYR A 40 16.08 -15.97 -5.23
N GLY A 41 15.43 -16.89 -4.53
CA GLY A 41 14.05 -17.29 -4.77
C GLY A 41 13.09 -16.78 -3.70
N PHE A 42 11.92 -17.42 -3.57
CA PHE A 42 10.85 -16.99 -2.64
C PHE A 42 11.33 -16.72 -1.20
N PHE A 43 12.05 -17.65 -0.58
CA PHE A 43 12.53 -17.50 0.81
C PHE A 43 13.55 -16.38 0.97
N GLY A 44 14.41 -16.16 -0.04
CA GLY A 44 15.30 -15.01 -0.09
C GLY A 44 14.53 -13.71 -0.17
N GLY A 45 13.45 -13.68 -0.96
CA GLY A 45 12.52 -12.57 -1.02
C GLY A 45 11.88 -12.30 0.34
N LEU A 46 11.37 -13.33 1.01
CA LEU A 46 10.74 -13.20 2.32
C LEU A 46 11.70 -12.60 3.37
N TRP A 47 12.96 -13.06 3.37
CA TRP A 47 13.99 -12.53 4.25
C TRP A 47 14.33 -11.07 3.93
N HIS A 48 14.63 -10.75 2.67
CA HIS A 48 14.94 -9.36 2.24
C HIS A 48 13.77 -8.41 2.51
N GLY A 49 12.53 -8.88 2.33
CA GLY A 49 11.34 -8.12 2.68
C GLY A 49 11.28 -7.78 4.17
N PHE A 50 11.59 -8.74 5.05
CA PHE A 50 11.55 -8.53 6.50
C PHE A 50 12.58 -7.50 6.98
N ILE A 51 13.78 -7.50 6.40
CA ILE A 51 14.85 -6.55 6.74
C ILE A 51 14.80 -5.25 5.94
N ALA A 52 13.87 -5.11 4.98
CA ALA A 52 13.77 -3.97 4.07
C ALA A 52 13.80 -2.58 4.76
N PRO A 53 13.20 -2.35 5.96
CA PRO A 53 13.32 -1.07 6.65
C PRO A 53 14.76 -0.71 7.06
N PHE A 54 15.54 -1.71 7.45
CA PHE A 54 16.95 -1.53 7.82
C PHE A 54 17.82 -1.34 6.58
N ASP A 55 17.58 -2.13 5.53
CA ASP A 55 18.28 -1.98 4.26
C ASP A 55 18.04 -0.60 3.65
N PHE A 56 16.79 -0.12 3.68
CA PHE A 56 16.44 1.23 3.25
C PHE A 56 17.19 2.31 4.05
N ALA A 57 17.28 2.16 5.37
CA ALA A 57 18.08 3.08 6.18
C ALA A 57 19.56 3.05 5.79
N GLY A 58 20.13 1.88 5.48
CA GLY A 58 21.49 1.72 4.98
C GLY A 58 21.70 2.37 3.60
N MET A 59 20.74 2.22 2.69
CA MET A 59 20.77 2.79 1.34
C MET A 59 20.89 4.33 1.34
N LEU A 60 20.39 5.00 2.39
CA LEU A 60 20.53 6.46 2.52
C LEU A 60 21.98 6.92 2.74
N PHE A 61 22.85 6.03 3.21
CA PHE A 61 24.24 6.34 3.53
C PHE A 61 25.24 5.63 2.61
N ASN A 62 24.88 4.47 2.04
CA ASN A 62 25.73 3.72 1.13
C ASN A 62 24.94 3.23 -0.10
N ASN A 63 25.41 3.64 -1.28
CA ASN A 63 24.82 3.28 -2.58
C ASN A 63 25.11 1.81 -2.99
N GLU A 64 26.00 1.12 -2.29
CA GLU A 64 26.29 -0.31 -2.54
C GLU A 64 25.26 -1.25 -1.91
N ILE A 65 24.46 -0.75 -0.96
CA ILE A 65 23.41 -1.53 -0.31
C ILE A 65 22.18 -1.49 -1.21
N THR A 66 21.54 -2.64 -1.43
CA THR A 66 20.29 -2.72 -2.19
C THR A 66 19.26 -3.53 -1.40
N MET A 67 18.05 -2.99 -1.27
CA MET A 67 16.95 -3.71 -0.61
C MET A 67 16.48 -4.95 -1.39
N TYR A 68 16.64 -4.91 -2.72
CA TYR A 68 16.11 -5.91 -3.64
C TYR A 68 17.27 -6.60 -4.34
N ALA A 69 17.29 -7.94 -4.29
CA ALA A 69 18.37 -8.72 -4.87
C ALA A 69 18.41 -8.52 -6.39
N GLN A 70 19.55 -8.09 -6.94
CA GLN A 70 19.73 -7.98 -8.39
C GLN A 70 19.63 -9.36 -9.08
N ASN A 71 20.24 -10.40 -8.51
CA ASN A 71 20.16 -11.77 -9.02
C ASN A 71 19.02 -12.55 -8.33
N ASN A 72 17.83 -12.52 -8.93
CA ASN A 72 16.63 -13.16 -8.41
C ASN A 72 15.84 -13.91 -9.50
N ASN A 73 14.94 -14.81 -9.11
CA ASN A 73 14.12 -15.60 -10.04
C ASN A 73 12.81 -14.90 -10.48
N GLY A 74 12.74 -13.58 -10.35
CA GLY A 74 11.61 -12.74 -10.75
C GLY A 74 10.43 -12.85 -9.79
N GLY A 75 9.29 -13.30 -10.32
CA GLY A 75 7.99 -13.20 -9.66
C GLY A 75 7.89 -13.90 -8.30
N LEU A 76 8.55 -15.05 -8.11
CA LEU A 76 8.52 -15.77 -6.84
C LEU A 76 9.30 -15.04 -5.74
N TYR A 77 10.48 -14.50 -6.08
CA TYR A 77 11.22 -13.63 -5.18
C TYR A 77 10.42 -12.36 -4.84
N ALA A 78 9.82 -11.71 -5.84
CA ALA A 78 8.97 -10.53 -5.65
C ALA A 78 7.79 -10.78 -4.71
N LEU A 79 7.13 -11.94 -4.86
CA LEU A 79 6.05 -12.37 -3.97
C LEU A 79 6.55 -12.53 -2.52
N GLY A 80 7.69 -13.19 -2.34
CA GLY A 80 8.32 -13.34 -1.02
C GLY A 80 8.63 -11.98 -0.39
N PHE A 81 9.27 -11.07 -1.14
CA PHE A 81 9.60 -9.72 -0.68
C PHE A 81 8.37 -8.93 -0.25
N LEU A 82 7.29 -8.98 -1.05
CA LEU A 82 6.05 -8.30 -0.74
C LEU A 82 5.40 -8.81 0.55
N LEU A 83 5.45 -10.13 0.79
CA LEU A 83 4.95 -10.73 2.03
C LEU A 83 5.84 -10.39 3.22
N GLY A 84 7.16 -10.45 3.06
CA GLY A 84 8.15 -10.21 4.12
C GLY A 84 8.13 -8.76 4.61
N SER A 85 7.96 -7.81 3.70
CA SER A 85 7.88 -6.37 4.01
C SER A 85 6.59 -5.95 4.72
N GLY A 86 5.61 -6.85 4.85
CA GLY A 86 4.31 -6.53 5.45
C GLY A 86 3.44 -5.62 4.57
N GLY A 87 3.78 -5.45 3.28
CA GLY A 87 3.13 -4.55 2.32
C GLY A 87 1.65 -4.85 2.02
N TRP A 88 1.12 -5.98 2.50
CA TRP A 88 -0.30 -6.33 2.40
C TRP A 88 -1.17 -5.91 3.60
N GLY A 89 -0.63 -5.11 4.52
CA GLY A 89 -1.42 -4.60 5.65
C GLY A 89 -1.75 -5.65 6.72
N PHE A 90 -1.09 -6.82 6.69
CA PHE A 90 -1.12 -7.77 7.80
C PHE A 90 -0.35 -7.25 9.03
N PHE A 91 0.74 -6.50 8.80
CA PHE A 91 1.50 -5.82 9.86
C PHE A 91 1.19 -4.33 10.00
N GLY A 92 0.54 -3.71 8.99
CA GLY A 92 -0.01 -2.37 9.05
C GLY A 92 -1.30 -2.36 9.88
N GLY A 93 -1.16 -2.59 11.18
CA GLY A 93 -2.24 -2.78 12.13
C GLY A 93 -3.39 -1.80 11.92
N ARG A 94 -4.56 -2.36 11.57
CA ARG A 94 -5.84 -1.70 11.76
C ARG A 94 -6.08 -1.50 13.25
N THR A 95 -5.49 -0.48 13.84
CA THR A 95 -6.04 0.08 15.08
C THR A 95 -7.30 0.84 14.70
N VAL A 96 -8.39 0.11 14.48
CA VAL A 96 -9.72 0.71 14.51
C VAL A 96 -9.93 1.15 15.96
N LYS A 97 -9.57 2.40 16.28
CA LYS A 97 -10.02 3.01 17.52
C LYS A 97 -11.54 3.04 17.44
N ARG A 98 -12.20 2.14 18.17
CA ARG A 98 -13.65 2.20 18.36
C ARG A 98 -13.95 3.59 18.93
N VAL A 99 -14.59 4.45 18.15
CA VAL A 99 -15.05 5.76 18.63
C VAL A 99 -16.08 5.46 19.73
N GLN A 100 -15.68 5.60 20.99
CA GLN A 100 -16.63 5.59 22.09
C GLN A 100 -17.41 6.90 22.02
N HIS A 101 -18.66 6.84 21.57
CA HIS A 101 -19.59 7.94 21.75
C HIS A 101 -19.87 8.06 23.25
N SER A 102 -19.28 9.05 23.90
CA SER A 102 -19.62 9.40 25.28
C SER A 102 -21.06 9.92 25.28
N ARG A 103 -21.97 9.22 25.96
CA ARG A 103 -23.34 9.71 26.15
C ARG A 103 -23.31 10.81 27.20
N VAL A 104 -23.50 12.05 26.79
CA VAL A 104 -23.69 13.17 27.72
C VAL A 104 -25.16 13.17 28.14
N ASN A 105 -25.41 12.97 29.43
CA ASN A 105 -26.75 13.12 30.01
C ASN A 105 -27.00 14.62 30.24
N PHE A 106 -27.79 15.24 29.38
CA PHE A 106 -28.15 16.64 29.53
C PHE A 106 -29.27 16.75 30.56
N GLN A 107 -28.89 17.00 31.82
CA GLN A 107 -29.86 17.24 32.89
C GLN A 107 -30.42 18.65 32.70
N SER A 108 -31.54 18.74 31.99
CA SER A 108 -32.31 19.97 31.83
C SER A 108 -32.91 20.36 33.18
N HIS A 109 -32.19 21.17 33.97
CA HIS A 109 -32.80 21.91 35.06
C HIS A 109 -33.74 22.95 34.45
N LYS A 110 -35.03 22.77 34.71
CA LYS A 110 -36.08 23.69 34.27
C LYS A 110 -36.01 24.92 35.20
N PHE A 111 -35.68 26.07 34.63
CA PHE A 111 -35.63 27.34 35.35
C PHE A 111 -37.07 27.85 35.54
N ASP A 112 -37.80 27.20 36.44
CA ASP A 112 -39.18 27.59 36.75
C ASP A 112 -39.25 28.75 37.77
N ASP A 113 -38.14 29.08 38.44
CA ASP A 113 -38.06 30.13 39.47
C ASP A 113 -37.12 31.28 39.08
N ALA A 114 -37.30 31.86 37.89
CA ALA A 114 -36.62 33.10 37.53
C ALA A 114 -37.39 34.29 38.11
N GLU A 115 -37.02 34.74 39.32
CA GLU A 115 -37.52 35.99 39.88
C GLU A 115 -36.85 37.17 39.14
N ILE A 116 -37.68 38.00 38.49
CA ILE A 116 -37.23 39.22 37.82
C ILE A 116 -36.98 40.25 38.92
N VAL A 117 -35.71 40.51 39.21
CA VAL A 117 -35.29 41.62 40.07
C VAL A 117 -35.29 42.88 39.22
N GLU A 118 -36.22 43.80 39.49
CA GLU A 118 -36.21 45.18 38.97
C GLU A 118 -35.04 45.99 39.53
#